data_AF-A0AAV9CKU4-F1
#
_entry.id   AF-A0AAV9CKU4-F1
#
_cell.length_a   1.000
_cell.length_b   1.000
_cell.length_c   1.000
_cell.angle_alpha   90.00
_cell.angle_beta   90.00
_cell.angle_gamma   90.00
#
_symmetry.space_group_name_H-M   'P 1'
#
loop_
_entity.id
_entity.type
_entity.pdbx_description
1 polymer ?
#
loop_
_entity_poly.entity_id
_entity_poly.type
_entity_poly.pdbx_seq_one_letter_code
_entity_poly.pdbx_strand_id
1 'polypeptide(L)'
;MCSASHASSPTTFYGFLHRMRHPAAIDIVRSIKRLLVLIVCFFGGLEKYVMTKLFNRTFACSLEDAKFDQEISEKIYLLQHFIKPEHLDVPEIFHNEASWLIAEKELQRINAYKSPCEKLCCIFNCCKVINNLLINASMSSDHVPAGADEFLPVIIYVTIKASSHR
;
A
#
# COMPACT_ATOMS: atom_id res chain seq x y z
N MET A 1 37.80 -47.60 -17.88
CA MET A 1 36.59 -47.58 -17.04
C MET A 1 36.42 -46.18 -16.49
N CYS A 2 35.30 -45.56 -16.86
CA CYS A 2 34.68 -44.31 -16.41
C CYS A 2 35.55 -43.04 -16.28
N SER A 3 35.50 -42.22 -17.32
CA SER A 3 35.72 -40.76 -17.25
C SER A 3 34.38 -40.03 -17.27
N ALA A 4 34.25 -39.09 -16.33
CA ALA A 4 33.47 -37.84 -16.32
C ALA A 4 31.97 -37.83 -16.64
N SER A 5 31.18 -37.32 -15.68
CA SER A 5 30.20 -36.26 -15.95
C SER A 5 29.81 -35.55 -14.64
N HIS A 6 30.54 -34.47 -14.33
CA HIS A 6 30.09 -33.44 -13.39
C HIS A 6 28.82 -32.78 -13.97
N ALA A 7 27.65 -33.13 -13.46
CA ALA A 7 26.41 -32.44 -13.78
C ALA A 7 26.32 -31.16 -12.94
N SER A 8 26.83 -30.05 -13.48
CA SER A 8 26.57 -28.70 -12.99
C SER A 8 25.09 -28.38 -13.16
N SER A 9 24.31 -28.55 -12.10
CA SER A 9 22.94 -28.05 -12.05
C SER A 9 22.96 -26.52 -12.21
N PRO A 10 22.13 -25.93 -13.10
CA PRO A 10 22.10 -24.49 -13.27
C PRO A 10 21.67 -23.88 -11.94
N THR A 11 22.51 -23.01 -11.37
CA THR A 11 22.21 -22.29 -10.14
C THR A 11 21.11 -21.27 -10.43
N THR A 12 19.86 -21.72 -10.45
CA THR A 12 18.69 -20.85 -10.56
C THR A 12 18.62 -19.92 -9.35
N PHE A 13 18.04 -18.74 -9.54
CA PHE A 13 17.82 -17.77 -8.46
C PHE A 13 17.10 -18.41 -7.26
N TYR A 14 16.14 -19.30 -7.51
CA TYR A 14 15.45 -20.07 -6.46
C TYR A 14 16.38 -21.03 -5.71
N GLY A 15 17.34 -21.67 -6.39
CA GLY A 15 18.38 -22.49 -5.73
C GLY A 15 19.31 -21.65 -4.84
N PHE A 16 19.64 -20.43 -5.26
CA PHE A 16 20.36 -19.46 -4.43
C PHE A 16 19.54 -19.06 -3.20
N LEU A 17 18.26 -18.68 -3.37
CA LEU A 17 17.37 -18.32 -2.26
C LEU A 17 17.19 -19.46 -1.26
N HIS A 18 17.11 -20.70 -1.74
CA HIS A 18 17.04 -21.88 -0.87
C HIS A 18 18.30 -22.03 0.00
N ARG A 19 19.49 -21.84 -0.58
CA ARG A 19 20.76 -21.87 0.16
C ARG A 19 20.87 -20.73 1.16
N MET A 20 20.34 -19.54 0.84
CA MET A 20 20.31 -18.40 1.76
C MET A 20 19.37 -18.61 2.96
N ARG A 21 18.45 -19.59 2.92
CA ARG A 21 17.68 -20.00 4.11
C ARG A 21 18.44 -20.93 5.06
N HIS A 22 19.58 -21.47 4.64
CA HIS A 22 20.37 -22.37 5.47
C HIS A 22 20.95 -21.62 6.69
N PRO A 23 20.98 -22.22 7.89
CA PRO A 23 21.51 -21.56 9.10
C PRO A 23 22.96 -21.06 8.94
N ALA A 24 23.77 -21.72 8.11
CA ALA A 24 25.13 -21.26 7.80
C ALA A 24 25.20 -19.90 7.07
N ALA A 25 24.13 -19.48 6.38
CA ALA A 25 24.05 -18.20 5.68
C ALA A 25 23.39 -17.10 6.54
N ILE A 26 23.00 -17.41 7.78
CA ILE A 26 22.16 -16.52 8.61
C ILE A 26 22.86 -15.19 8.91
N ASP A 27 24.17 -15.19 9.14
CA ASP A 27 24.93 -13.98 9.45
C ASP A 27 25.06 -13.07 8.23
N ILE A 28 25.23 -13.66 7.04
CA ILE A 28 25.24 -12.94 5.77
C ILE A 28 23.86 -12.33 5.51
N VAL A 29 22.78 -13.12 5.65
CA VAL A 29 21.40 -12.62 5.49
C VAL A 29 21.09 -11.50 6.49
N ARG A 30 21.51 -11.65 7.75
CA ARG A 30 21.32 -10.63 8.79
C ARG A 30 22.10 -9.36 8.46
N SER A 31 23.35 -9.49 8.00
CA SER A 31 24.17 -8.36 7.57
C SER A 31 23.56 -7.62 6.38
N ILE A 32 23.12 -8.35 5.35
CA ILE A 32 22.43 -7.78 4.19
C ILE A 32 21.14 -7.07 4.62
N LYS A 33 20.30 -7.71 5.45
CA LYS A 33 19.08 -7.07 5.98
C LYS A 33 19.39 -5.79 6.76
N ARG A 34 20.43 -5.78 7.60
CA ARG A 34 20.85 -4.59 8.35
C ARG A 34 21.31 -3.48 7.43
N LEU A 35 22.10 -3.80 6.40
CA LEU A 35 22.58 -2.82 5.42
C LEU A 35 21.40 -2.23 4.63
N LEU A 36 20.48 -3.07 4.15
CA LEU A 36 19.28 -2.61 3.43
C LEU A 36 18.43 -1.70 4.33
N VAL A 37 18.20 -2.08 5.59
CA VAL A 37 17.46 -1.24 6.54
C VAL A 37 18.17 0.09 6.78
N LEU A 38 19.50 0.09 6.97
CA LEU A 38 20.27 1.31 7.16
C LEU A 38 20.15 2.26 5.96
N ILE A 39 20.31 1.73 4.75
CA ILE A 39 20.21 2.50 3.49
C ILE A 39 18.80 3.09 3.35
N VAL A 40 17.76 2.28 3.49
CA VAL A 40 16.36 2.73 3.37
C VAL A 40 16.03 3.80 4.41
N CYS A 41 16.44 3.59 5.67
CA CYS A 41 16.23 4.57 6.74
C CYS A 41 16.97 5.89 6.47
N PHE A 42 18.20 5.83 5.93
CA PHE A 42 18.96 7.02 5.59
C PHE A 42 18.27 7.85 4.49
N PHE A 43 17.90 7.22 3.37
CA PHE A 43 17.21 7.91 2.28
C PHE A 43 15.84 8.44 2.70
N GLY A 44 15.06 7.66 3.45
CA GLY A 44 13.78 8.11 3.99
C GLY A 44 13.92 9.28 4.98
N GLY A 45 14.96 9.27 5.82
CA GLY A 45 15.26 10.37 6.74
C GLY A 45 15.67 11.65 6.01
N LEU A 46 16.51 11.52 4.98
CA LEU A 46 16.92 12.66 4.15
C LEU A 46 15.73 13.27 3.40
N GLU A 47 14.89 12.43 2.78
CA GLU A 47 13.66 12.88 2.11
C GLU A 47 12.77 13.65 3.08
N LYS A 48 12.50 13.08 4.26
CA LYS A 48 11.67 13.74 5.30
C LYS A 48 12.25 15.08 5.72
N TYR A 49 13.57 15.16 5.91
CA TYR A 49 14.24 16.40 6.27
C TYR A 49 14.08 17.48 5.18
N VAL A 50 14.40 17.13 3.93
CA VAL A 50 14.29 18.04 2.78
C VAL A 50 12.84 18.51 2.60
N MET A 51 11.89 17.57 2.58
CA MET A 51 10.48 17.87 2.34
C MET A 51 9.85 18.67 3.47
N THR A 52 10.26 18.48 4.73
CA THR A 52 9.78 19.33 5.84
C THR A 52 10.15 20.81 5.64
N LYS A 53 11.29 21.10 5.00
CA LYS A 53 11.73 22.47 4.71
C LYS A 53 11.15 23.03 3.42
N LEU A 54 10.97 22.19 2.41
CA LEU A 54 10.51 22.61 1.07
C LEU A 54 8.99 22.48 0.85
N PHE A 55 8.24 21.88 1.79
CA PHE A 55 6.82 21.56 1.61
C PHE A 55 5.99 22.71 1.05
N ASN A 56 6.05 23.89 1.68
CA ASN A 56 5.24 25.06 1.28
C ASN A 56 5.62 25.62 -0.10
N ARG A 57 6.78 25.25 -0.64
CA ARG A 57 7.24 25.68 -1.97
C ARG A 57 6.99 24.64 -3.07
N THR A 58 6.73 23.39 -2.69
CA THR A 58 6.72 22.25 -3.61
C THR A 58 5.38 21.51 -3.64
N PHE A 59 4.59 21.56 -2.57
CA PHE A 59 3.30 20.91 -2.48
C PHE A 59 2.18 21.92 -2.78
N ALA A 60 1.32 21.61 -3.76
CA ALA A 60 0.18 22.42 -4.18
C ALA A 60 0.52 23.91 -4.38
N CYS A 61 1.67 24.20 -5.00
CA CYS A 61 2.20 25.56 -5.12
C CYS A 61 1.70 26.30 -6.36
N SER A 62 1.12 25.60 -7.34
CA SER A 62 0.54 26.22 -8.53
C SER A 62 -0.96 26.50 -8.36
N LEU A 63 -1.44 27.52 -9.06
CA LEU A 63 -2.89 27.81 -9.11
C LEU A 63 -3.68 26.70 -9.81
N GLU A 64 -3.03 25.93 -10.69
CA GLU A 64 -3.62 24.79 -11.38
C GLU A 64 -3.87 23.63 -10.41
N ASP A 65 -2.91 23.31 -9.54
CA ASP A 65 -3.06 22.29 -8.49
C ASP A 65 -4.22 22.64 -7.55
N ALA A 66 -4.29 23.90 -7.09
CA ALA A 66 -5.33 24.35 -6.18
C ALA A 66 -6.74 24.26 -6.80
N LYS A 67 -6.87 24.62 -8.09
CA LYS A 67 -8.14 24.48 -8.83
C LYS A 67 -8.50 23.01 -9.00
N PHE A 68 -7.55 22.16 -9.38
CA PHE A 68 -7.78 20.73 -9.56
C PHE A 68 -8.22 20.07 -8.25
N ASP A 69 -7.54 20.38 -7.14
CA ASP A 69 -7.91 19.89 -5.80
C ASP A 69 -9.33 20.32 -5.41
N GLN A 70 -9.71 21.56 -5.71
CA GLN A 70 -11.05 22.07 -5.45
C GLN A 70 -12.11 21.33 -6.29
N GLU A 71 -11.90 21.20 -7.60
CA GLU A 71 -12.83 20.51 -8.50
C GLU A 71 -13.04 19.04 -8.09
N ILE A 72 -11.96 18.35 -7.70
CA ILE A 72 -12.04 16.98 -7.21
C ILE A 72 -12.76 16.91 -5.87
N SER A 73 -12.50 17.84 -4.95
CA SER A 73 -13.18 17.90 -3.65
C SER A 73 -14.68 18.12 -3.81
N GLU A 74 -15.11 18.99 -4.72
CA GLU A 74 -16.53 19.23 -5.03
C GLU A 74 -17.20 17.98 -5.61
N LYS A 75 -16.54 17.29 -6.55
CA LYS A 75 -17.04 16.04 -7.12
C LYS A 75 -17.18 14.95 -6.06
N ILE A 76 -16.18 14.79 -5.19
CA ILE A 76 -16.21 13.80 -4.10
C ILE A 76 -17.34 14.13 -3.12
N TYR A 77 -17.51 15.39 -2.74
CA TYR A 77 -18.59 15.83 -1.84
C TYR A 77 -19.97 15.45 -2.40
N LEU A 78 -20.21 15.71 -3.69
CA LEU A 78 -21.49 15.33 -4.33
C LEU A 78 -21.70 13.80 -4.35
N LEU A 79 -20.65 13.03 -4.66
CA LEU A 79 -20.71 11.56 -4.68
C LEU A 79 -21.03 10.97 -3.31
N GLN A 80 -20.47 11.53 -2.23
CA GLN A 80 -20.66 11.04 -0.86
C GLN A 80 -22.13 10.96 -0.43
N HIS A 81 -22.99 11.85 -0.95
CA HIS A 81 -24.39 11.92 -0.53
C HIS A 81 -25.24 10.73 -0.98
N PHE A 82 -24.85 10.04 -2.05
CA PHE A 82 -25.67 8.97 -2.63
C PHE A 82 -24.92 7.68 -2.95
N ILE A 83 -23.57 7.68 -2.96
CA ILE A 83 -22.81 6.49 -3.27
C ILE A 83 -23.04 5.41 -2.20
N LYS A 84 -23.33 4.21 -2.66
CA LYS A 84 -23.45 2.99 -1.85
C LYS A 84 -22.45 1.97 -2.36
N PRO A 85 -22.01 1.01 -1.54
CA PRO A 85 -21.14 -0.08 -1.98
C PRO A 85 -21.68 -0.81 -3.23
N GLU A 86 -23.00 -0.99 -3.30
CA GLU A 86 -23.73 -1.60 -4.43
C GLU A 86 -23.46 -0.90 -5.77
N HIS A 87 -23.28 0.42 -5.78
CA HIS A 87 -23.06 1.19 -7.02
C HIS A 87 -21.66 0.97 -7.62
N LEU A 88 -20.76 0.35 -6.86
CA LEU A 88 -19.39 0.05 -7.27
C LEU A 88 -19.15 -1.46 -7.41
N ASP A 89 -20.21 -2.27 -7.41
CA ASP A 89 -20.13 -3.73 -7.45
C ASP A 89 -19.40 -4.34 -6.24
N VAL A 90 -19.45 -3.67 -5.08
CA VAL A 90 -18.89 -4.21 -3.83
C VAL A 90 -19.83 -5.30 -3.29
N PRO A 91 -19.33 -6.54 -3.04
CA PRO A 91 -20.16 -7.63 -2.53
C PRO A 91 -20.83 -7.34 -1.17
N GLU A 92 -22.03 -7.87 -0.92
CA GLU A 92 -22.81 -7.60 0.31
C GLU A 92 -22.10 -7.96 1.62
N ILE A 93 -21.23 -8.97 1.59
CA ILE A 93 -20.37 -9.36 2.72
C ILE A 93 -19.47 -8.21 3.22
N PHE A 94 -19.29 -7.18 2.39
CA PHE A 94 -18.46 -6.01 2.63
C PHE A 94 -19.28 -4.74 2.95
N HIS A 95 -20.60 -4.80 3.08
CA HIS A 95 -21.42 -3.58 3.26
C HIS A 95 -21.42 -3.02 4.68
N ASN A 96 -20.80 -3.71 5.64
CA ASN A 96 -20.68 -3.21 7.00
C ASN A 96 -19.78 -1.96 7.06
N GLU A 97 -20.37 -0.78 7.26
CA GLU A 97 -19.63 0.50 7.32
C GLU A 97 -18.55 0.49 8.42
N ALA A 98 -18.77 -0.20 9.54
CA ALA A 98 -17.78 -0.30 10.60
C ALA A 98 -16.49 -1.02 10.17
N SER A 99 -16.55 -1.87 9.14
CA SER A 99 -15.40 -2.61 8.62
C SER A 99 -14.37 -1.67 7.98
N TRP A 100 -14.81 -0.59 7.33
CA TRP A 100 -13.94 0.28 6.54
C TRP A 100 -13.38 1.48 7.30
N LEU A 101 -13.94 1.77 8.48
CA LEU A 101 -13.55 2.93 9.29
C LEU A 101 -12.03 3.00 9.58
N ILE A 102 -11.39 1.84 9.75
CA ILE A 102 -9.93 1.79 9.99
C ILE A 102 -9.16 2.21 8.72
N ALA A 103 -9.61 1.78 7.54
CA ALA A 103 -9.00 2.13 6.26
C ALA A 103 -9.19 3.63 5.96
N GLU A 104 -10.38 4.16 6.20
CA GLU A 104 -10.68 5.58 6.06
C GLU A 104 -9.77 6.45 6.94
N LYS A 105 -9.59 6.07 8.22
CA LYS A 105 -8.72 6.77 9.16
C LYS A 105 -7.25 6.75 8.72
N GLU A 106 -6.77 5.67 8.12
CA GLU A 106 -5.40 5.64 7.57
C GLU A 106 -5.25 6.64 6.42
N LEU A 107 -6.23 6.74 5.49
CA LEU A 107 -6.18 7.73 4.41
C LEU A 107 -6.31 9.17 4.92
N GLN A 108 -7.16 9.44 5.90
CA GLN A 108 -7.37 10.79 6.45
C GLN A 108 -6.08 11.39 7.02
N ARG A 109 -5.14 10.56 7.46
CA ARG A 109 -3.84 11.00 7.99
C ARG A 109 -2.88 11.52 6.92
N ILE A 110 -3.15 11.33 5.64
CA ILE A 110 -2.22 11.70 4.54
C ILE A 110 -1.77 13.15 4.61
N ASN A 111 -2.66 14.07 5.02
CA ASN A 111 -2.36 15.50 5.10
C ASN A 111 -1.65 15.92 6.40
N ALA A 112 -1.59 15.04 7.42
CA ALA A 112 -0.80 15.27 8.63
C ALA A 112 0.72 15.11 8.40
N TYR A 113 1.10 14.51 7.27
CA TYR A 113 2.50 14.27 6.91
C TYR A 113 2.97 15.15 5.76
N LYS A 114 4.21 15.61 5.85
CA LYS A 114 4.89 16.39 4.80
C LYS A 114 5.77 15.52 3.91
N SER A 115 6.32 14.44 4.44
CA SER A 115 7.21 13.54 3.69
C SER A 115 6.40 12.67 2.71
N PRO A 116 6.80 12.57 1.43
CA PRO A 116 6.20 11.64 0.46
C PRO A 116 6.14 10.20 0.96
N CYS A 117 7.21 9.70 1.56
CA CYS A 117 7.25 8.35 2.14
C CYS A 117 6.19 8.14 3.23
N GLU A 118 5.96 9.14 4.09
CA GLU A 118 4.93 9.05 5.14
C GLU A 118 3.50 9.13 4.56
N LYS A 119 3.30 9.95 3.51
CA LYS A 119 2.04 9.98 2.76
C LYS A 119 1.74 8.63 2.10
N LEU A 120 2.75 8.00 1.49
CA LEU A 120 2.65 6.66 0.90
C LEU A 120 2.38 5.59 1.95
N CYS A 121 2.97 5.68 3.15
CA CYS A 121 2.66 4.78 4.26
C CYS A 121 1.16 4.81 4.63
N CYS A 122 0.53 5.98 4.63
CA CYS A 122 -0.92 6.09 4.88
C CYS A 122 -1.74 5.32 3.84
N ILE A 123 -1.42 5.51 2.55
CA ILE A 123 -2.06 4.80 1.44
C ILE A 123 -1.83 3.30 1.57
N PHE A 124 -0.59 2.88 1.80
CA PHE A 124 -0.23 1.47 1.92
C PHE A 124 -0.92 0.79 3.10
N ASN A 125 -1.00 1.47 4.26
CA ASN A 125 -1.70 0.95 5.42
C ASN A 125 -3.20 0.81 5.15
N CYS A 126 -3.83 1.79 4.48
CA CYS A 126 -5.21 1.67 4.02
C CYS A 126 -5.38 0.43 3.13
N CYS A 127 -4.53 0.26 2.11
CA CYS A 127 -4.57 -0.90 1.22
C CYS A 127 -4.40 -2.22 1.99
N LYS A 128 -3.53 -2.27 3.00
CA LYS A 128 -3.36 -3.46 3.85
C LYS A 128 -4.61 -3.77 4.66
N VAL A 129 -5.26 -2.75 5.23
CA VAL A 129 -6.52 -2.93 5.96
C VAL A 129 -7.58 -3.50 5.03
N ILE A 130 -7.76 -2.91 3.84
CA ILE A 130 -8.70 -3.40 2.84
C ILE A 130 -8.38 -4.86 2.45
N ASN A 131 -7.13 -5.16 2.09
CA ASN A 131 -6.73 -6.52 1.71
C ASN A 131 -7.00 -7.55 2.83
N ASN A 132 -6.71 -7.19 4.08
CA ASN A 132 -6.98 -8.08 5.21
C ASN A 132 -8.50 -8.33 5.37
N LEU A 133 -9.33 -7.31 5.18
CA LEU A 133 -10.80 -7.46 5.22
C LEU A 133 -11.28 -8.38 4.09
N LEU A 134 -10.77 -8.18 2.87
CA LEU A 134 -11.09 -9.02 1.71
C LEU A 134 -10.66 -10.48 1.90
N ILE A 135 -9.44 -10.71 2.43
CA ILE A 135 -8.95 -12.05 2.75
C ILE A 135 -9.84 -12.70 3.81
N ASN A 136 -10.17 -11.99 4.89
CA ASN A 136 -10.99 -12.57 5.96
C ASN A 136 -12.39 -12.98 5.49
N ALA A 137 -13.00 -12.18 4.61
CA ALA A 137 -14.32 -12.50 4.07
C ALA A 137 -14.29 -13.63 3.00
N SER A 138 -13.21 -13.71 2.22
CA SER A 138 -12.97 -14.84 1.29
C SER A 138 -12.55 -16.13 2.00
N MET A 139 -12.10 -16.08 3.26
CA MET A 139 -11.94 -17.29 4.08
C MET A 139 -13.28 -17.80 4.65
N SER A 140 -14.29 -16.93 4.77
CA SER A 140 -15.62 -17.30 5.26
C SER A 140 -16.60 -17.75 4.17
N SER A 141 -16.24 -17.55 2.90
CA SER A 141 -16.99 -17.98 1.72
C SER A 141 -16.08 -18.88 0.88
N ASP A 142 -16.59 -19.88 0.14
CA ASP A 142 -15.78 -20.73 -0.77
C ASP A 142 -15.26 -19.95 -2.02
N HIS A 143 -15.05 -18.64 -1.88
CA HIS A 143 -14.77 -17.72 -2.98
C HIS A 143 -13.27 -17.61 -3.28
N VAL A 144 -12.99 -17.27 -4.54
CA VAL A 144 -11.65 -17.03 -5.09
C VAL A 144 -10.88 -16.01 -4.25
N PRO A 145 -9.55 -16.17 -4.04
CA PRO A 145 -8.73 -15.18 -3.34
C PRO A 145 -8.88 -13.80 -3.98
N ALA A 146 -9.14 -12.79 -3.14
CA ALA A 146 -9.37 -11.42 -3.57
C ALA A 146 -8.23 -10.88 -4.44
N GLY A 147 -8.56 -10.53 -5.69
CA GLY A 147 -7.70 -9.92 -6.68
C GLY A 147 -7.92 -8.42 -6.79
N ALA A 148 -7.49 -7.86 -7.93
CA ALA A 148 -7.63 -6.43 -8.20
C ALA A 148 -9.09 -6.00 -8.40
N ASP A 149 -9.93 -6.90 -8.93
CA ASP A 149 -11.33 -6.63 -9.23
C ASP A 149 -12.17 -6.52 -7.96
N GLU A 150 -11.82 -7.24 -6.90
CA GLU A 150 -12.42 -7.08 -5.57
C GLU A 150 -11.84 -5.90 -4.81
N PHE A 151 -10.57 -5.56 -5.04
CA PHE A 151 -9.88 -4.49 -4.32
C PHE A 151 -10.26 -3.09 -4.81
N LEU A 152 -10.31 -2.89 -6.13
CA LEU A 152 -10.45 -1.57 -6.75
C LEU A 152 -11.77 -0.87 -6.37
N PRO A 153 -12.95 -1.52 -6.44
CA PRO A 153 -14.20 -0.96 -5.94
C PRO A 153 -14.13 -0.46 -4.50
N VAL A 154 -13.47 -1.24 -3.64
CA VAL A 154 -13.41 -0.96 -2.20
C VAL A 154 -12.52 0.24 -1.92
N ILE A 155 -11.33 0.34 -2.53
CA ILE A 155 -10.46 1.50 -2.33
C ILE A 155 -11.09 2.78 -2.90
N ILE A 156 -11.87 2.71 -3.99
CA ILE A 156 -12.63 3.84 -4.51
C ILE A 156 -13.68 4.29 -3.48
N TYR A 157 -14.48 3.36 -2.97
CA TYR A 157 -15.50 3.65 -1.96
C TYR A 157 -14.89 4.30 -0.69
N VAL A 158 -13.82 3.69 -0.17
CA VAL A 158 -13.09 4.19 1.01
C VAL A 158 -12.49 5.58 0.76
N THR A 159 -11.94 5.84 -0.43
CA THR A 159 -11.39 7.16 -0.79
C THR A 159 -12.47 8.23 -0.79
N ILE A 160 -13.64 7.91 -1.36
CA ILE A 160 -14.78 8.83 -1.37
C ILE A 160 -15.23 9.10 0.07
N LYS A 161 -15.45 8.07 0.90
CA LYS A 161 -15.91 8.23 2.29
C LYS A 161 -14.89 8.93 3.20
N ALA A 162 -13.60 8.60 3.08
CA ALA A 162 -12.54 9.18 3.90
C ALA A 162 -12.45 10.71 3.76
N SER A 163 -12.81 11.24 2.59
CA SER A 163 -12.78 12.67 2.28
C SER A 163 -13.86 13.49 3.01
N SER A 164 -14.81 12.84 3.71
CA SER A 164 -15.93 13.51 4.41
C SER A 164 -15.53 14.22 5.70
N HIS A 165 -14.34 13.95 6.24
CA HIS A 165 -13.85 14.53 7.51
C HIS A 165 -12.73 15.56 7.31
N ARG A 166 -12.67 16.18 6.13
CA ARG A 166 -11.71 17.24 5.83
C ARG A 166 -12.28 18.60 6.19
#